data_AF-A0A0F9EB89-F1
#
_entry.id   AF-A0A0F9EB89-F1
#
_cell.length_a   1.000
_cell.length_b   1.000
_cell.length_c   1.000
_cell.angle_alpha   90.00
_cell.angle_beta   90.00
_cell.angle_gamma   90.00
#
_symmetry.space_group_name_H-M   'P 1'
#
loop_
_entity.id
_entity.type
_entity.pdbx_description
1 polymer ?
#
loop_
_entity_poly.entity_id
_entity_poly.type
_entity_poly.pdbx_seq_one_letter_code
_entity_poly.pdbx_strand_id
1 'polypeptide(L)' 'MNERELKKEAKRLGWTVEYLKNHLAKEERIEKVFDRLKMEK' A
#
# COMPACT_ATOMS: atom_id res chain seq x y z
N MET A 1 4.14 1.01 9.50
CA MET A 1 3.44 2.31 9.43
C MET A 1 2.62 2.50 10.70
N ASN A 2 2.74 3.62 11.41
CA ASN A 2 2.01 3.84 12.66
C ASN A 2 0.55 4.28 12.39
N GLU A 3 -0.40 3.98 13.28
CA GLU A 3 -1.82 4.23 13.03
C GLU A 3 -2.14 5.73 12.82
N ARG A 4 -1.41 6.60 13.52
CA ARG A 4 -1.56 8.06 13.39
C ARG A 4 -1.23 8.57 11.99
N GLU A 5 -0.18 8.02 11.39
CA GLU A 5 0.25 8.37 10.02
C GLU A 5 -0.78 7.88 9.00
N LEU A 6 -1.30 6.66 9.17
CA LEU A 6 -2.39 6.11 8.34
C LEU A 6 -3.64 7.00 8.37
N LYS A 7 -4.05 7.47 9.55
CA LYS A 7 -5.20 8.37 9.69
C LYS A 7 -4.97 9.72 9.01
N LYS A 8 -3.76 10.28 9.12
CA LYS A 8 -3.41 11.55 8.48
C LYS A 8 -3.40 11.44 6.96
N GLU A 9 -2.79 10.40 6.43
CA GLU A 9 -2.71 10.18 4.98
C GLU A 9 -4.08 9.82 4.39
N ALA A 10 -4.85 8.96 5.05
CA ALA A 10 -6.21 8.64 4.64
C ALA A 10 -7.08 9.90 4.56
N LYS A 11 -6.98 10.78 5.57
CA LYS A 11 -7.69 12.07 5.56
C LYS A 11 -7.24 12.97 4.40
N ARG A 12 -5.94 13.06 4.12
CA ARG A 12 -5.41 13.87 3.01
C ARG A 12 -5.90 13.39 1.65
N LEU A 13 -6.01 12.07 1.48
CA LEU A 13 -6.46 11.43 0.24
C LEU A 13 -7.99 11.35 0.12
N GLY A 14 -8.74 11.75 1.16
CA GLY A 14 -10.19 11.58 1.21
C GLY A 14 -10.63 10.11 1.28
N TRP A 15 -9.77 9.24 1.80
CA TRP A 15 -10.00 7.80 1.89
C TRP A 15 -10.35 7.38 3.31
N THR A 16 -11.00 6.23 3.44
CA THR A 16 -11.07 5.55 4.73
C THR A 16 -9.72 4.92 5.04
N VAL A 17 -9.39 4.81 6.33
CA VAL A 17 -8.15 4.14 6.78
C VAL A 17 -8.12 2.69 6.29
N GLU A 18 -9.27 2.03 6.26
CA GLU A 18 -9.39 0.65 5.78
C GLU A 18 -9.09 0.54 4.29
N TYR A 19 -9.62 1.45 3.47
CA TYR A 19 -9.32 1.50 2.05
C TYR A 19 -7.83 1.74 1.79
N LEU A 20 -7.21 2.68 2.53
CA LEU A 20 -5.78 2.94 2.44
C LEU A 20 -4.95 1.69 2.78
N LYS A 21 -5.31 0.97 3.85
CA LYS A 21 -4.63 -0.29 4.22
C LYS A 21 -4.74 -1.33 3.12
N ASN A 22 -5.94 -1.52 2.56
CA ASN A 22 -6.17 -2.48 1.48
C ASN A 22 -5.42 -2.11 0.20
N HIS A 23 -5.33 -0.81 -0.10
CA HIS A 23 -4.58 -0.31 -1.25
C HIS A 23 -3.08 -0.59 -1.10
N LEU A 24 -2.49 -0.21 0.04
CA LEU A 24 -1.06 -0.44 0.31
C LEU A 24 -0.69 -1.93 0.26
N ALA A 25 -1.56 -2.80 0.80
CA ALA A 25 -1.34 -4.25 0.73
C ALA A 25 -1.37 -4.77 -0.73
N LYS A 26 -2.22 -4.18 -1.58
CA LYS A 26 -2.27 -4.52 -3.01
C LYS A 26 -1.01 -4.04 -3.74
N GLU A 27 -0.54 -2.83 -3.46
CA GLU A 27 0.69 -2.29 -4.04
C GLU A 27 1.92 -3.12 -3.64
N GLU A 28 2.04 -3.51 -2.37
CA GLU A 28 3.11 -4.39 -1.89
C GLU A 28 3.11 -5.75 -2.62
N ARG A 29 1.92 -6.31 -2.86
CA ARG A 29 1.79 -7.56 -3.62
C ARG A 29 2.24 -7.39 -5.07
N ILE A 30 1.93 -6.26 -5.69
CA ILE A 30 2.34 -5.95 -7.07
C ILE A 30 3.87 -5.81 -7.14
N GLU A 31 4.48 -5.08 -6.22
CA GLU A 31 5.94 -4.93 -6.13
C GLU A 31 6.64 -6.30 -6.02
N LYS A 32 6.16 -7.16 -5.12
CA LYS A 32 6.66 -8.54 -4.98
C LYS A 32 6.56 -9.37 -6.25
N VAL A 33 5.51 -9.17 -7.05
CA VAL A 33 5.36 -9.86 -8.34
C VAL A 33 6.37 -9.32 -9.35
N PHE A 34 6.55 -8.00 -9.43
CA PHE A 34 7.54 -7.39 -10.31
C PHE A 34 8.97 -7.80 -9.97
N ASP A 35 9.32 -7.87 -8.69
CA ASP A 35 10.65 -8.31 -8.26
C ASP A 35 10.95 -9.76 -8.68
N ARG A 36 9.97 -10.66 -8.55
CA ARG A 36 10.10 -12.04 -9.05
C ARG A 36 10.32 -12.07 -10.56
N LEU A 37 9.52 -11.32 -11.31
CA LEU A 37 9.65 -11.26 -12.77
C LEU A 37 10.97 -10.65 -13.24
N LYS A 38 11.57 -9.75 -12.45
CA LYS A 38 12.92 -9.20 -12.73
C LYS A 38 14.03 -10.21 -12.45
N MET A 39 13.86 -11.12 -11.49
CA MET A 39 14.86 -12.15 -11.16
C MET A 39 14.84 -13.35 -12.12
N GLU A 40 13.79 -13.52 -12.92
CA GLU A 40 13.70 -14.55 -13.98
C GLU A 40 14.31 -14.11 -15.32
N LYS A 41 15.05 -12.99 -15.35
CA LYS A 41 15.79 -12.47 -16.50
C LYS A 41 17.29 -12.62 -16.32
#